data_AF-A0A149Q4J7-F1
#
_entry.id   AF-A0A149Q4J7-F1
#
_cell.length_a   1.000
_cell.length_b   1.000
_cell.length_c   1.000
_cell.angle_alpha   90.00
_cell.angle_beta   90.00
_cell.angle_gamma   90.00
#
_symmetry.space_group_name_H-M   'P 1'
#
loop_
_entity.id
_entity.type
_entity.pdbx_description
1 polymer ?
#
loop_
_entity_poly.entity_id
_entity_poly.type
_entity_poly.pdbx_seq_one_letter_code
_entity_poly.pdbx_strand_id
1 'polypeptide(L)'
;MRADLIQIGVVGRPHGVRGLVHVHSYAANAAALEAYKVLVDEKGREWSLRWRGADGVAELRDAQGKPLADRTAAQALVNTRLFVPRDVLPEPEEEEFYHADLIGMEAREGDCSLGQVVMVHDYGGGASLELTGGVLVPFTRACVPEIDLKGRVVTIVRPAEVSGEEGRGVGTAKAAGPAA
;
A
#
# COMPACT_ATOMS: atom_id res chain seq x y z
N MET A 1 14.61 -14.26 14.37
CA MET A 1 13.61 -13.34 13.79
C MET A 1 13.67 -13.50 12.28
N ARG A 2 12.58 -13.94 11.65
CA ARG A 2 12.44 -13.73 10.20
C ARG A 2 12.28 -12.22 10.03
N ALA A 3 13.19 -11.58 9.31
CA ALA A 3 13.02 -10.17 8.97
C ALA A 3 11.65 -10.01 8.30
N ASP A 4 10.88 -9.00 8.68
CA ASP A 4 9.64 -8.62 8.01
C ASP A 4 10.00 -8.14 6.60
N LEU A 5 10.08 -9.10 5.67
CA LEU A 5 10.44 -8.87 4.28
C LEU A 5 9.18 -8.52 3.49
N ILE A 6 9.21 -7.38 2.82
CA ILE A 6 8.13 -6.91 1.96
C ILE A 6 8.53 -7.16 0.51
N GLN A 7 7.68 -7.87 -0.23
CA GLN A 7 7.90 -8.10 -1.65
C GLN A 7 7.65 -6.79 -2.42
N ILE A 8 8.65 -6.34 -3.16
CA ILE A 8 8.56 -5.09 -3.92
C ILE A 8 8.67 -5.29 -5.44
N GLY A 9 8.95 -6.52 -5.89
CA GLY A 9 8.95 -6.82 -7.30
C GLY A 9 9.15 -8.29 -7.63
N VAL A 10 9.13 -8.58 -8.92
CA VAL A 10 9.38 -9.91 -9.48
C VAL A 10 10.19 -9.81 -10.78
N VAL A 11 11.16 -10.70 -10.92
CA VAL A 11 11.96 -10.85 -12.13
C VAL A 11 11.12 -11.55 -13.20
N GLY A 12 10.94 -10.88 -14.33
CA GLY A 12 10.21 -11.36 -15.49
C GLY A 12 11.13 -11.95 -16.55
N ARG A 13 10.68 -11.87 -17.81
CA ARG A 13 11.37 -12.51 -18.95
C ARG A 13 12.78 -11.92 -19.20
N PRO A 14 13.73 -12.72 -19.71
CA PRO A 14 15.03 -12.21 -20.12
C PRO A 14 14.95 -11.31 -21.36
N HIS A 15 15.76 -10.26 -21.37
CA HIS A 15 15.87 -9.28 -22.44
C HIS A 15 17.22 -9.42 -23.16
N GLY A 16 17.18 -9.81 -24.44
CA GLY A 16 18.39 -10.00 -25.26
C GLY A 16 19.31 -11.11 -24.74
N VAL A 17 20.62 -10.92 -24.97
CA VAL A 17 21.69 -11.90 -24.62
C VAL A 17 22.65 -11.41 -23.54
N ARG A 18 22.51 -10.16 -23.07
CA ARG A 18 23.44 -9.50 -22.14
C ARG A 18 23.07 -9.66 -20.66
N GLY A 19 22.27 -10.68 -20.33
CA GLY A 19 21.83 -10.92 -18.95
C GLY A 19 20.82 -9.90 -18.41
N LEU A 20 20.24 -9.05 -19.25
CA LEU A 20 19.17 -8.13 -18.83
C LEU A 20 17.85 -8.89 -18.62
N VAL A 21 17.01 -8.38 -17.74
CA VAL A 21 15.69 -8.94 -17.40
C VAL A 21 14.64 -7.86 -17.40
N HIS A 22 13.39 -8.20 -17.69
CA HIS A 22 12.28 -7.36 -17.27
C HIS A 22 12.06 -7.52 -15.77
N VAL A 23 11.75 -6.45 -15.06
CA VAL A 23 11.36 -6.48 -13.65
C VAL A 23 10.04 -5.75 -13.51
N HIS A 24 9.08 -6.43 -12.88
CA HIS A 24 7.81 -5.83 -12.53
C HIS A 24 7.89 -5.32 -11.09
N SER A 25 7.74 -4.02 -10.91
CA SER A 25 7.76 -3.34 -9.61
C SER A 25 6.35 -3.27 -9.02
N TYR A 26 6.24 -3.57 -7.73
CA TYR A 26 5.03 -3.31 -6.93
C TYR A 26 5.14 -2.02 -6.11
N ALA A 27 6.31 -1.39 -6.06
CA ALA A 27 6.45 -0.06 -5.46
C ALA A 27 5.70 1.00 -6.29
N ALA A 28 5.11 1.99 -5.63
CA ALA A 28 4.40 3.11 -6.26
C ALA A 28 5.28 3.86 -7.28
N ASN A 29 6.58 3.93 -7.01
CA ASN A 29 7.59 4.41 -7.94
C ASN A 29 8.62 3.31 -8.22
N ALA A 30 8.65 2.80 -9.46
CA ALA A 30 9.62 1.78 -9.87
C ALA A 30 11.08 2.23 -9.74
N ALA A 31 11.37 3.53 -9.84
CA ALA A 31 12.71 4.06 -9.65
C ALA A 31 13.24 3.81 -8.22
N ALA A 32 12.36 3.62 -7.24
CA ALA A 32 12.76 3.30 -5.87
C ALA A 32 13.53 1.97 -5.77
N LEU A 33 13.28 1.01 -6.68
CA LEU A 33 14.00 -0.27 -6.70
C LEU A 33 15.51 -0.13 -6.94
N GLU A 34 15.94 0.94 -7.62
CA GLU A 34 17.36 1.24 -7.85
C GLU A 34 17.99 1.95 -6.64
N ALA A 35 17.18 2.58 -5.78
CA ALA A 35 17.63 3.23 -4.54
C ALA A 35 17.86 2.22 -3.39
N TYR A 36 17.14 1.09 -3.39
CA TYR A 36 17.36 0.03 -2.40
C TYR A 36 18.72 -0.62 -2.65
N LYS A 37 19.63 -0.48 -1.68
CA LYS A 37 21.01 -1.01 -1.77
C LYS A 37 21.05 -2.53 -1.85
N VAL A 38 20.09 -3.20 -1.22
CA VAL A 38 20.02 -4.66 -1.16
C VAL A 38 18.58 -5.11 -1.33
N LEU A 39 18.31 -5.78 -2.44
CA LEU A 39 17.13 -6.60 -2.66
C LEU A 39 17.50 -8.04 -2.30
N VAL A 40 16.61 -8.74 -1.61
CA VAL A 40 16.84 -10.14 -1.22
C VAL A 40 15.87 -11.03 -1.99
N ASP A 41 16.27 -12.22 -2.39
CA ASP A 41 15.34 -13.22 -2.94
C ASP A 41 14.88 -14.26 -1.90
N GLU A 42 13.97 -15.15 -2.31
CA GLU A 42 13.43 -16.23 -1.45
C GLU A 42 14.52 -17.20 -0.93
N LYS A 43 15.70 -17.20 -1.54
CA LYS A 43 16.85 -18.03 -1.15
C LYS A 43 17.85 -17.26 -0.29
N GLY A 44 17.56 -16.00 0.05
CA GLY A 44 18.45 -15.14 0.82
C GLY A 44 19.60 -14.55 0.00
N ARG A 45 19.57 -14.64 -1.34
CA ARG A 45 20.60 -14.02 -2.18
C ARG A 45 20.33 -12.53 -2.30
N GLU A 46 21.38 -11.75 -2.19
CA GLU A 46 21.35 -10.30 -2.33
C GLU A 46 21.53 -9.90 -3.79
N TRP A 47 20.78 -8.86 -4.18
CA TRP A 47 20.73 -8.31 -5.51
C TRP A 47 20.69 -6.79 -5.44
N SER A 48 21.31 -6.14 -6.40
CA SER A 48 21.04 -4.73 -6.73
C SER A 48 20.49 -4.64 -8.14
N LEU A 49 19.65 -3.64 -8.37
CA LEU A 49 18.96 -3.43 -9.63
C LEU A 49 19.32 -2.08 -10.21
N ARG A 50 19.55 -2.03 -11.53
CA ARG A 50 19.71 -0.78 -12.29
C ARG A 50 18.81 -0.79 -13.52
N TRP A 51 17.96 0.21 -13.67
CA TRP A 51 17.07 0.30 -14.84
C TRP A 51 17.86 0.60 -16.12
N ARG A 52 17.42 0.01 -17.23
CA ARG A 52 18.03 0.14 -18.55
C ARG A 52 16.95 0.51 -19.57
N GLY A 53 16.83 1.80 -19.86
CA GLY A 53 15.86 2.33 -20.82
C GLY A 53 14.44 2.43 -20.25
N ALA A 54 13.45 2.59 -21.13
CA ALA A 54 12.04 2.50 -20.80
C ALA A 54 11.58 1.02 -20.83
N ASP A 55 10.38 0.72 -20.32
CA ASP A 55 9.72 -0.61 -20.35
C ASP A 55 10.15 -1.65 -19.30
N GLY A 56 10.69 -1.19 -18.17
CA GLY A 56 10.97 -2.07 -17.02
C GLY A 56 12.08 -3.09 -17.29
N VAL A 57 12.96 -2.82 -18.25
CA VAL A 57 14.18 -3.62 -18.45
C VAL A 57 15.22 -3.16 -17.44
N ALA A 58 15.86 -4.11 -16.77
CA ALA A 58 16.85 -3.87 -15.74
C ALA A 58 18.05 -4.80 -15.84
N GLU A 59 19.18 -4.32 -15.31
CA GLU A 59 20.37 -5.08 -15.03
C GLU A 59 20.36 -5.47 -13.54
N LEU A 60 20.33 -6.77 -13.26
CA LEU A 60 20.52 -7.31 -11.92
C LEU A 60 21.99 -7.61 -11.68
N ARG A 61 22.47 -7.28 -10.48
CA ARG A 61 23.83 -7.54 -10.01
C ARG A 61 23.79 -8.29 -8.69
N ASP A 62 24.66 -9.27 -8.51
CA ASP A 62 24.81 -10.01 -7.26
C ASP A 62 25.43 -9.15 -6.15
N ALA A 63 25.61 -9.74 -4.96
CA ALA A 63 26.24 -9.11 -3.80
C ALA A 63 27.65 -8.55 -4.08
N GLN A 64 28.35 -9.10 -5.07
CA GLN A 64 29.68 -8.65 -5.51
C GLN A 64 29.60 -7.53 -6.56
N GLY A 65 28.39 -7.07 -6.91
CA GLY A 65 28.14 -6.06 -7.93
C GLY A 65 28.29 -6.59 -9.36
N LYS A 66 28.39 -7.92 -9.55
CA LYS A 66 28.60 -8.53 -10.86
C LYS A 66 27.26 -8.73 -11.57
N PRO A 67 27.11 -8.24 -12.81
CA PRO A 67 25.89 -8.43 -13.57
C PRO A 67 25.74 -9.89 -14.03
N LEU A 68 24.51 -10.30 -14.32
CA LEU A 68 24.24 -11.59 -14.96
C LEU A 68 24.99 -11.69 -16.29
N ALA A 69 25.66 -12.82 -16.49
CA ALA A 69 26.58 -12.98 -17.63
C ALA A 69 25.86 -13.04 -18.99
N ASP A 70 24.72 -13.72 -19.04
CA ASP A 70 24.05 -14.03 -20.30
C ASP A 70 22.54 -14.28 -20.13
N ARG A 71 21.87 -14.58 -21.24
CA ARG A 71 20.45 -14.94 -21.27
C ARG A 71 20.12 -16.14 -20.40
N THR A 72 21.00 -17.14 -20.30
CA THR A 72 20.78 -18.37 -19.53
C THR A 72 20.75 -18.05 -18.04
N ALA A 73 21.70 -17.23 -17.56
CA ALA A 73 21.72 -16.73 -16.19
C ALA A 73 20.45 -15.93 -15.86
N ALA A 74 20.00 -15.08 -16.79
CA ALA A 74 18.74 -14.34 -16.64
C ALA A 74 17.51 -15.26 -16.64
N GLN A 75 17.47 -16.30 -17.48
CA GLN A 75 16.39 -17.30 -17.49
C GLN A 75 16.27 -18.05 -16.17
N ALA A 76 17.39 -18.37 -15.53
CA ALA A 76 17.40 -19.05 -14.23
C ALA A 76 16.78 -18.22 -13.09
N LEU A 77 16.60 -16.91 -13.29
CA LEU A 77 16.01 -16.00 -12.31
C LEU A 77 14.57 -15.59 -12.64
N VAL A 78 13.98 -16.06 -13.73
CA VAL A 78 12.57 -15.77 -14.06
C VAL A 78 11.67 -16.24 -12.91
N ASN A 79 10.68 -15.41 -12.57
CA ASN A 79 9.78 -15.55 -11.42
C ASN A 79 10.43 -15.42 -10.03
N THR A 80 11.71 -15.02 -9.95
CA THR A 80 12.34 -14.71 -8.66
C THR A 80 11.69 -13.48 -8.06
N ARG A 81 11.16 -13.61 -6.84
CA ARG A 81 10.58 -12.52 -6.07
C ARG A 81 11.70 -11.73 -5.39
N LEU A 82 11.58 -10.41 -5.40
CA LEU A 82 12.53 -9.48 -4.80
C LEU A 82 11.88 -8.82 -3.59
N PHE A 83 12.59 -8.85 -2.48
CA PHE A 83 12.15 -8.36 -1.18
C PHE A 83 13.11 -7.31 -0.63
N VAL A 84 12.60 -6.47 0.27
CA VAL A 84 13.40 -5.61 1.13
C VAL A 84 12.91 -5.75 2.57
N PRO A 85 13.79 -5.61 3.57
CA PRO A 85 13.32 -5.58 4.95
C PRO A 85 12.53 -4.29 5.23
N ARG A 86 11.52 -4.38 6.10
CA ARG A 86 10.58 -3.28 6.37
C ARG A 86 11.27 -2.01 6.88
N ASP A 87 12.39 -2.15 7.56
CA ASP A 87 13.19 -1.05 8.14
C ASP A 87 13.93 -0.20 7.09
N VAL A 88 14.07 -0.66 5.84
CA VAL A 88 14.69 0.12 4.75
C VAL A 88 13.68 0.81 3.85
N LEU A 89 12.39 0.55 4.03
CA LEU A 89 11.37 1.35 3.38
C LEU A 89 11.42 2.76 3.96
N PRO A 90 11.23 3.81 3.13
CA PRO A 90 11.12 5.17 3.65
C PRO A 90 10.04 5.18 4.73
N GLU A 91 10.33 5.87 5.84
CA GLU A 91 9.33 6.05 6.89
C GLU A 91 8.08 6.67 6.24
N PRO A 92 6.89 6.09 6.49
CA PRO A 92 5.65 6.73 6.07
C PRO A 92 5.65 8.16 6.60
N GLU A 93 5.17 9.13 5.80
CA GLU A 93 5.00 10.50 6.29
C GLU A 93 4.16 10.47 7.58
N GLU A 94 4.29 11.49 8.45
CA GLU A 94 3.72 11.54 9.82
C GLU A 94 2.18 11.35 9.90
N GLU A 95 1.51 11.08 8.79
CA GLU A 95 0.07 10.94 8.62
C GLU A 95 -0.35 9.66 7.85
N GLU A 96 0.59 8.74 7.55
CA GLU A 96 0.31 7.46 6.90
C GLU A 96 0.30 6.29 7.91
N PHE A 97 -0.85 5.63 8.06
CA PHE A 97 -1.04 4.49 8.95
C PHE A 97 -1.41 3.24 8.15
N TYR A 98 -0.83 2.09 8.48
CA TYR A 98 -1.31 0.83 7.91
C TYR A 98 -2.64 0.45 8.55
N HIS A 99 -3.62 0.04 7.75
CA HIS A 99 -4.91 -0.43 8.25
C HIS A 99 -4.78 -1.56 9.28
N ALA A 100 -3.78 -2.42 9.13
CA ALA A 100 -3.50 -3.52 10.05
C ALA A 100 -3.09 -3.03 11.45
N ASP A 101 -2.47 -1.86 11.56
CA ASP A 101 -2.03 -1.30 12.84
C ASP A 101 -3.21 -0.72 13.63
N LEU A 102 -4.26 -0.26 12.92
CA LEU A 102 -5.47 0.33 13.49
C LEU A 102 -6.47 -0.70 14.03
N ILE A 103 -6.57 -1.86 13.39
CA ILE A 103 -7.53 -2.91 13.80
C ILE A 103 -7.16 -3.43 15.20
N GLY A 104 -8.17 -3.49 16.07
CA GLY A 104 -8.04 -3.89 17.46
C GLY A 104 -7.44 -2.83 18.38
N MET A 105 -7.29 -1.58 17.93
CA MET A 105 -7.02 -0.44 18.82
C MET A 105 -8.30 -0.04 19.57
N GLU A 106 -8.16 0.43 20.80
CA GLU A 106 -9.26 0.98 21.60
C GLU A 106 -9.62 2.37 21.07
N ALA A 107 -10.87 2.56 20.67
CA ALA A 107 -11.41 3.86 20.28
C ALA A 107 -11.96 4.58 21.50
N ARG A 108 -11.51 5.81 21.76
CA ARG A 108 -11.92 6.60 22.94
C ARG A 108 -12.35 8.01 22.56
N GLU A 109 -13.36 8.51 23.25
CA GLU A 109 -13.81 9.91 23.20
C GLU A 109 -13.64 10.49 24.61
N GLY A 110 -12.54 11.21 24.85
CA GLY A 110 -12.12 11.56 26.21
C GLY A 110 -11.85 10.30 27.04
N ASP A 111 -12.44 10.23 28.24
CA ASP A 111 -12.30 9.05 29.11
C ASP A 111 -13.22 7.89 28.72
N CYS A 112 -14.18 8.12 27.81
CA CYS A 112 -15.19 7.15 27.40
C CYS A 112 -14.65 6.20 26.32
N SER A 113 -14.68 4.89 26.58
CA SER A 113 -14.39 3.87 25.57
C SER A 113 -15.58 3.70 24.62
N LEU A 114 -15.34 3.83 23.32
CA LEU A 114 -16.29 3.57 22.24
C LEU A 114 -16.16 2.13 21.70
N GLY A 115 -15.31 1.31 22.30
CA GLY A 115 -15.02 -0.05 21.86
C GLY A 115 -13.71 -0.15 21.09
N GLN A 116 -13.63 -1.08 20.14
CA GLN A 116 -12.43 -1.31 19.35
C GLN A 116 -12.68 -1.11 17.86
N VAL A 117 -11.65 -0.71 17.14
CA VAL A 117 -11.65 -0.69 15.67
C VAL A 117 -11.72 -2.14 15.17
N VAL A 118 -12.79 -2.49 14.47
CA VAL A 118 -13.00 -3.84 13.92
C VAL A 118 -12.61 -3.94 12.45
N MET A 119 -12.72 -2.83 11.71
CA MET A 119 -12.41 -2.80 10.28
C MET A 119 -12.02 -1.39 9.84
N VAL A 120 -11.23 -1.31 8.76
CA VAL A 120 -10.96 -0.06 8.04
C VAL A 120 -11.48 -0.23 6.61
N HIS A 121 -12.40 0.64 6.21
CA HIS A 121 -12.98 0.68 4.87
C HIS A 121 -12.30 1.77 4.07
N ASP A 122 -11.75 1.46 2.90
CA ASP A 122 -11.26 2.45 1.95
C ASP A 122 -11.77 2.10 0.55
N TYR A 123 -12.70 2.90 0.04
CA TYR A 123 -13.34 2.73 -1.26
C TYR A 123 -12.83 3.71 -2.32
N GLY A 124 -11.68 4.36 -2.08
CA GLY A 124 -11.09 5.33 -3.00
C GLY A 124 -11.65 6.76 -2.90
N GLY A 125 -12.53 7.01 -1.93
CA GLY A 125 -13.09 8.33 -1.60
C GLY A 125 -12.68 8.85 -0.22
N GLY A 126 -11.75 8.18 0.46
CA GLY A 126 -11.38 8.39 1.85
C GLY A 126 -11.70 7.19 2.73
N ALA A 127 -10.86 6.95 3.74
CA ALA A 127 -10.99 5.81 4.64
C ALA A 127 -12.02 6.07 5.76
N SER A 128 -12.55 4.99 6.34
CA SER A 128 -13.46 5.01 7.49
C SER A 128 -13.15 3.85 8.44
N LEU A 129 -13.18 4.12 9.75
CA LEU A 129 -13.04 3.12 10.80
C LEU A 129 -14.42 2.59 11.18
N GLU A 130 -14.57 1.29 11.24
CA GLU A 130 -15.71 0.64 11.87
C GLU A 130 -15.34 0.28 13.30
N LEU A 131 -16.16 0.69 14.26
CA LEU A 131 -16.01 0.37 15.67
C LEU A 131 -16.94 -0.78 16.08
N THR A 132 -16.62 -1.39 17.23
CA THR A 132 -17.50 -2.37 17.86
C THR A 132 -18.90 -1.78 18.06
N GLY A 133 -19.93 -2.52 17.63
CA GLY A 133 -21.31 -2.02 17.61
C GLY A 133 -21.74 -1.40 16.27
N GLY A 134 -20.88 -1.41 15.25
CA GLY A 134 -21.23 -1.03 13.88
C GLY A 134 -21.20 0.48 13.61
N VAL A 135 -20.56 1.25 14.48
CA VAL A 135 -20.40 2.70 14.28
C VAL A 135 -19.31 2.95 13.26
N LEU A 136 -19.61 3.74 12.23
CA LEU A 136 -18.64 4.16 11.21
C LEU A 136 -18.15 5.58 11.51
N VAL A 137 -16.83 5.76 11.54
CA VAL A 137 -16.17 7.05 11.78
C VAL A 137 -15.27 7.37 10.59
N PRO A 138 -15.42 8.54 9.93
CA PRO A 138 -14.51 8.95 8.87
C PRO A 138 -13.06 9.01 9.39
N PHE A 139 -12.12 8.39 8.68
CA PHE A 139 -10.70 8.43 9.04
C PHE A 139 -10.07 9.73 8.53
N THR A 140 -10.38 10.83 9.20
CA THR A 140 -9.92 12.20 8.90
C THR A 140 -9.38 12.84 10.16
N ARG A 141 -8.48 13.83 10.07
CA ARG A 141 -7.94 14.52 11.26
C ARG A 141 -9.00 15.20 12.13
N ALA A 142 -10.15 15.54 11.55
CA ALA A 142 -11.27 16.11 12.30
C ALA A 142 -11.95 15.10 13.22
N CYS A 143 -12.03 13.83 12.79
CA CYS A 143 -12.70 12.75 13.53
C CYS A 143 -11.72 11.84 14.27
N VAL A 144 -10.47 11.77 13.82
CA VAL A 144 -9.38 10.97 14.39
C VAL A 144 -8.13 11.86 14.53
N PRO A 145 -8.11 12.77 15.51
CA PRO A 145 -7.02 13.74 15.66
C PRO A 145 -5.72 13.13 16.18
N GLU A 146 -5.79 12.02 16.93
CA GLU A 146 -4.63 11.42 17.58
C GLU A 146 -4.69 9.88 17.56
N ILE A 147 -3.54 9.26 17.30
CA ILE A 147 -3.35 7.81 17.22
C ILE A 147 -2.10 7.44 18.03
N ASP A 148 -2.29 6.81 19.19
CA ASP A 148 -1.19 6.27 19.99
C ASP A 148 -0.96 4.79 19.64
N LEU A 149 0.00 4.55 18.76
CA LEU A 149 0.39 3.19 18.34
C LEU A 149 1.00 2.37 19.48
N LYS A 150 1.69 3.00 20.44
CA LYS A 150 2.31 2.29 21.57
C LYS A 150 1.26 1.88 22.60
N GLY A 151 0.33 2.79 22.91
CA GLY A 151 -0.80 2.55 23.78
C GLY A 151 -1.92 1.71 23.15
N ARG A 152 -1.91 1.56 21.81
CA ARG A 152 -3.00 0.98 21.01
C ARG A 152 -4.34 1.69 21.22
N VAL A 153 -4.31 3.03 21.27
CA VAL A 153 -5.49 3.89 21.48
C VAL A 153 -5.66 4.85 20.30
N VAL A 154 -6.91 4.98 19.83
CA VAL A 154 -7.31 5.98 18.82
C VAL A 154 -8.30 6.95 19.46
N THR A 155 -8.01 8.25 19.39
CA THR A 155 -8.90 9.29 19.89
C THR A 155 -9.93 9.60 18.81
N ILE A 156 -11.21 9.54 19.16
CA ILE A 156 -12.35 9.79 18.28
C ILE A 156 -13.05 11.08 18.70
N VAL A 157 -13.30 11.93 17.72
CA VAL A 157 -14.23 13.05 17.80
C VAL A 157 -15.39 12.72 16.86
N ARG A 158 -16.61 12.61 17.39
CA ARG A 158 -17.77 12.34 16.53
C ARG A 158 -17.93 13.47 15.51
N PRO A 159 -18.19 13.15 14.24
CA PRO A 159 -18.50 14.18 13.26
C PRO A 159 -19.74 14.94 13.73
N ALA A 160 -19.71 16.27 13.59
CA ALA A 160 -20.90 17.08 13.82
C ALA A 160 -22.02 16.58 12.90
N GLU A 161 -23.19 16.27 13.47
CA GLU A 161 -24.37 15.95 12.67
C GLU A 161 -24.70 17.16 11.80
N VAL A 162 -24.39 17.07 10.51
CA VAL A 162 -24.93 18.00 9.54
C VAL A 162 -26.32 17.48 9.21
N SER A 163 -27.35 18.06 9.83
CA SER A 163 -28.73 17.87 9.36
C SER A 163 -28.76 18.29 7.90
N GLY A 164 -28.91 17.34 6.99
CA GLY A 164 -29.09 17.66 5.58
C GLY A 164 -30.29 18.58 5.45
N GLU A 165 -30.10 19.77 4.87
CA GLU A 165 -31.24 20.49 4.30
C GLU A 165 -31.88 19.55 3.28
N GLU A 166 -33.19 19.28 3.42
CA GLU A 166 -33.98 18.55 2.43
C GLU A 166 -33.91 19.28 1.08
N GLY A 167 -32.87 18.94 0.30
CA GLY A 167 -32.69 19.35 -1.07
C GLY A 167 -33.77 18.73 -1.93
N ARG A 168 -34.85 19.50 -2.12
CA ARG A 168 -35.96 19.32 -3.07
C ARG A 168 -35.52 18.52 -4.31
N GLY A 169 -35.89 17.25 -4.39
CA GLY A 169 -35.57 16.39 -5.52
C GLY A 169 -36.06 16.96 -6.85
N VAL A 170 -35.14 17.31 -7.75
CA VAL A 170 -35.47 17.61 -9.15
C VAL A 170 -35.32 16.33 -9.95
N GLY A 171 -36.41 15.58 -10.02
CA GLY A 171 -36.60 14.48 -10.94
C GLY A 171 -37.94 14.66 -11.65
N THR A 172 -38.02 15.59 -12.60
CA THR A 172 -39.17 15.68 -13.50
C THR A 172 -39.25 14.41 -14.34
N ALA A 173 -40.27 13.58 -14.09
CA ALA A 173 -40.64 12.48 -14.96
C ALA A 173 -40.99 13.01 -16.35
N LYS A 174 -40.20 12.67 -17.36
CA LYS A 174 -40.56 12.92 -18.75
C LYS A 174 -41.58 11.87 -19.17
N ALA A 175 -42.84 12.29 -19.22
CA ALA A 175 -43.94 11.54 -19.82
C ALA A 175 -43.65 11.29 -21.31
N ALA A 176 -43.66 10.02 -21.73
CA ALA A 176 -43.84 9.64 -23.12
C ALA A 176 -45.35 9.53 -23.37
N GLY A 177 -45.91 10.54 -24.05
CA GLY A 177 -47.27 10.49 -24.57
C GLY A 177 -47.37 9.64 -25.84
N PRO A 178 -48.56 9.12 -26.19
CA PRO A 178 -48.76 8.14 -27.23
C PRO A 178 -48.87 8.79 -28.62
N ALA A 179 -48.58 8.03 -29.68
CA ALA A 179 -48.85 8.43 -31.06
C ALA A 179 -49.61 7.31 -31.79
N ALA A 180 -50.87 7.65 -32.11
CA ALA A 180 -51.75 7.22 -33.20
C ALA A 180 -51.90 5.73 -33.55
#